data_AF-C2BHY2-F1
#
_entry.id   AF-C2BHY2-F1
#
_cell.length_a   1.000
_cell.length_b   1.000
_cell.length_c   1.000
_cell.angle_alpha   90.00
_cell.angle_beta   90.00
_cell.angle_gamma   90.00
#
_symmetry.space_group_name_H-M   'P 1'
#
loop_
_entity.id
_entity.type
_entity.pdbx_description
1 polymer ?
#
loop_
_entity_poly.entity_id
_entity_poly.type
_entity_poly.pdbx_seq_one_letter_code
_entity_poly.pdbx_strand_id
1 'polypeptide(L)' 'MSLRTEDQVRDYAREVLGFNEIEENINQGTGQITTFNQLGFKGYSDKPDGWFLPKI' A
#
# COMPACT_ATOMS: atom_id res chain seq x y z
N MET A 1 14.03 -17.46 -12.81
CA MET A 1 13.15 -16.42 -12.25
C MET A 1 13.69 -16.04 -10.89
N SER A 2 13.98 -14.78 -10.63
CA SER A 2 14.33 -14.34 -9.27
C SER A 2 13.04 -14.34 -8.45
N LEU A 3 12.96 -15.24 -7.47
CA LEU A 3 11.88 -15.23 -6.49
C LEU A 3 12.17 -14.08 -5.52
N ARG A 4 11.22 -13.15 -5.40
CA ARG A 4 11.25 -12.07 -4.43
C ARG A 4 10.20 -12.34 -3.36
N THR A 5 10.52 -12.03 -2.10
CA THR A 5 9.52 -12.09 -1.02
C THR A 5 8.52 -10.95 -1.15
N GLU A 6 7.37 -11.06 -0.50
CA GLU A 6 6.38 -9.96 -0.45
C GLU A 6 7.01 -8.67 0.09
N ASP A 7 7.79 -8.76 1.18
CA ASP A 7 8.53 -7.61 1.71
C ASP A 7 9.45 -6.96 0.66
N GLN A 8 10.21 -7.76 -0.10
CA GLN A 8 11.10 -7.23 -1.15
C GLN A 8 10.34 -6.54 -2.29
N VAL A 9 9.19 -7.09 -2.68
CA VAL A 9 8.33 -6.49 -3.72
C VAL A 9 7.69 -5.20 -3.21
N ARG A 10 7.19 -5.20 -1.98
CA ARG A 10 6.60 -4.04 -1.32
C ARG A 10 7.58 -2.90 -1.18
N ASP A 11 8.79 -3.20 -0.71
CA ASP A 11 9.84 -2.21 -0.48
C ASP A 11 10.30 -1.59 -1.80
N TYR A 12 10.47 -2.42 -2.84
CA TYR A 12 10.75 -1.94 -4.19
C TYR A 12 9.62 -1.07 -4.74
N ALA A 13 8.36 -1.49 -4.59
CA ALA A 13 7.20 -0.71 -5.04
C ALA A 13 7.10 0.63 -4.33
N ARG A 14 7.43 0.67 -3.03
CA ARG A 14 7.44 1.91 -2.24
C ARG A 14 8.44 2.92 -2.79
N GLU A 15 9.66 2.49 -3.14
CA GLU A 15 10.69 3.34 -3.73
C GLU A 15 10.30 3.81 -5.14
N VAL A 16 9.79 2.91 -5.98
CA VAL A 16 9.39 3.23 -7.36
C VAL A 16 8.23 4.23 -7.39
N LEU A 17 7.27 4.10 -6.47
CA LEU A 17 6.10 4.98 -6.39
C LEU A 17 6.37 6.27 -5.61
N GLY A 18 7.55 6.45 -5.02
CA GLY A 18 7.87 7.67 -4.26
C GLY A 18 7.21 7.71 -2.88
N PHE A 19 6.68 6.59 -2.37
CA PHE A 19 5.99 6.54 -1.06
C PHE A 19 6.95 6.51 0.13
N ASN A 20 8.22 6.84 -0.10
CA ASN A 20 9.26 7.04 0.89
C ASN A 20 9.09 8.34 1.67
N GLU A 21 8.32 9.30 1.15
CA GLU A 21 8.00 10.54 1.86
C GLU A 21 6.57 10.49 2.40
N ILE A 22 6.37 11.00 3.61
CA ILE A 22 5.04 11.12 4.21
C ILE A 22 4.44 12.41 3.69
N GLU A 23 3.46 12.29 2.79
CA GLU A 23 2.73 13.44 2.29
C GLU A 23 1.66 13.89 3.30
N GLU A 24 1.62 15.21 3.54
CA GLU A 24 0.59 15.80 4.40
C GLU A 24 -0.78 15.62 3.76
N ASN A 25 -1.78 15.26 4.56
CA ASN A 25 -3.15 14.98 4.09
C ASN A 25 -3.30 13.78 3.14
N ILE A 26 -2.30 12.89 3.03
CA ILE A 26 -2.39 11.66 2.24
C ILE A 26 -2.11 10.42 3.12
N ASN A 27 -2.90 9.38 2.91
CA ASN A 27 -2.68 8.01 3.38
C ASN A 27 -2.26 7.15 2.18
N GLN A 28 -0.98 6.78 2.14
CA GLN A 28 -0.41 5.95 1.08
C GLN A 28 0.29 4.72 1.62
N GLY A 29 0.41 3.70 0.80
CA GLY A 29 1.11 2.47 1.14
C GLY A 29 1.11 1.45 0.01
N THR A 30 1.95 0.43 0.17
CA THR A 30 2.10 -0.70 -0.76
C THR A 30 2.04 -2.03 -0.01
N GLY A 31 1.71 -3.09 -0.74
CA GLY A 31 1.71 -4.47 -0.26
C GLY A 31 0.37 -4.95 0.29
N GLN A 32 0.18 -6.26 0.31
CA GLN A 32 -1.06 -6.92 0.76
C GLN A 32 -1.10 -7.09 2.29
N ILE A 33 -0.62 -6.09 3.02
CA ILE A 33 -0.63 -6.04 4.49
C ILE A 33 -1.88 -5.33 5.03
N THR A 34 -2.42 -4.37 4.28
CA THR A 34 -3.62 -3.60 4.63
C THR A 34 -4.80 -4.09 3.81
N THR A 35 -5.96 -4.22 4.46
CA THR A 35 -7.22 -4.59 3.83
C THR A 35 -8.01 -3.36 3.39
N PHE A 36 -8.89 -3.52 2.40
CA PHE A 36 -9.83 -2.47 2.02
C PHE A 36 -10.69 -1.98 3.21
N ASN A 37 -11.09 -2.89 4.12
CA ASN A 37 -11.80 -2.53 5.35
C ASN A 37 -11.00 -1.57 6.25
N GLN A 38 -9.68 -1.75 6.38
CA GLN A 38 -8.81 -0.84 7.16
C GLN A 38 -8.64 0.52 6.50
N LEU A 39 -8.79 0.60 5.18
CA LEU A 39 -8.81 1.85 4.42
C LEU A 39 -10.18 2.56 4.43
N GLY A 40 -11.19 1.96 5.08
CA GLY A 40 -12.54 2.51 5.20
C GLY A 40 -13.57 1.96 4.20
N PHE A 41 -13.16 1.09 3.27
CA PHE A 41 -14.06 0.42 2.33
C PHE A 41 -14.69 -0.81 2.99
N LYS A 42 -15.77 -0.58 3.74
CA LYS A 42 -16.48 -1.64 4.45
C LYS A 42 -17.09 -2.66 3.48
N GLY A 43 -16.96 -3.94 3.81
CA GLY A 43 -17.55 -5.06 3.05
C GLY A 43 -16.59 -5.73 2.07
N TYR A 44 -15.36 -5.22 1.94
CA TYR A 44 -14.33 -5.80 1.09
C TYR A 44 -13.21 -6.38 1.96
N SER A 45 -13.14 -7.72 2.01
CA SER A 45 -12.09 -8.43 2.75
C SER A 45 -10.78 -8.54 1.96
N ASP A 46 -10.79 -8.16 0.68
CA ASP A 46 -9.62 -8.21 -0.18
C ASP A 46 -8.58 -7.17 0.24
N LYS A 47 -7.36 -7.39 -0.26
CA LYS A 47 -6.20 -6.55 0.04
C LYS A 47 -5.68 -5.93 -1.26
N PRO A 48 -5.57 -4.60 -1.34
CA PRO A 48 -4.91 -3.97 -2.48
C PRO A 48 -3.41 -4.25 -2.48
N ASP A 49 -2.81 -4.21 -3.67
CA ASP A 49 -1.35 -4.20 -3.82
C ASP A 49 -0.74 -2.82 -3.49
N GLY A 50 -1.55 -1.75 -3.47
CA GLY A 50 -1.17 -0.41 -3.02
C GLY A 50 -2.34 0.57 -3.02
N TRP A 51 -2.21 1.68 -2.29
CA TRP A 51 -3.24 2.71 -2.16
C TRP A 51 -2.62 4.10 -2.01
N PHE A 52 -3.35 5.10 -2.48
CA PHE A 52 -3.04 6.51 -2.34
C PHE A 52 -4.37 7.24 -2.14
N LEU A 53 -4.67 7.62 -0.90
CA LEU A 53 -5.98 8.14 -0.51
C LEU A 53 -5.81 9.46 0.24
N PRO A 54 -6.71 10.44 0.08
CA PRO A 54 -6.71 11.62 0.94
C PRO A 54 -7.02 11.23 2.40
N LYS A 55 -6.37 11.90 3.35
CA LYS A 55 -6.79 11.87 4.76
C LYS A 55 -8.14 12.59 4.86
N ILE A 56 -9.08 11.93 5.52
CA ILE A 56 -10.42 12.44 5.82
C ILE A 56 -10.37 13.20 7.14
#